data_AF-A0A2P4XXR7-F1
#
_entry.id   AF-A0A2P4XXR7-F1
#
_cell.length_a   1.000
_cell.length_b   1.000
_cell.length_c   1.000
_cell.angle_alpha   90.00
_cell.angle_beta   90.00
_cell.angle_gamma   90.00
#
_symmetry.space_group_name_H-M   'P 1'
#
loop_
_entity.id
_entity.type
_entity.pdbx_description
1 polymer ?
#
loop_
_entity_poly.entity_id
_entity_poly.type
_entity_poly.pdbx_seq_one_letter_code
_entity_poly.pdbx_strand_id
1 'polypeptide(L)'
;MKTFLLLPLVAAFAAVTTASDLPYSTRMIESVMSRKQGVVSSGAVTSTLESGVLTLAIQSWLNIYSDGDSDRIASFTAYADSIVTSISPSFKSPEAAAKMPLDRLTIGQALLDINATQGTLTASETETLSMLNSSLVLQNRNQYNGFWYYVYPYWSYLDGAVSFLPYMAA
;
A
#
# COMPACT_ATOMS: atom_id res chain seq x y z
N MET A 1 74.53 26.44 -11.24
CA MET A 1 73.31 26.09 -11.99
C MET A 1 72.42 25.26 -11.07
N LYS A 2 71.29 25.81 -10.60
CA LYS A 2 70.34 25.09 -9.74
C LYS A 2 69.16 24.64 -10.61
N THR A 3 69.06 23.35 -10.83
CA THR A 3 67.95 22.72 -11.57
C THR A 3 66.79 22.52 -10.61
N PHE A 4 65.66 23.20 -10.82
CA PHE A 4 64.42 22.95 -10.08
C PHE A 4 63.61 21.88 -10.80
N LEU A 5 63.32 20.76 -10.11
CA LEU A 5 62.34 19.77 -10.55
C LEU A 5 60.93 20.35 -10.35
N LEU A 6 60.20 20.53 -11.44
CA LEU A 6 58.75 20.75 -11.43
C LEU A 6 58.05 19.39 -11.35
N LEU A 7 57.40 19.09 -10.22
CA LEU A 7 56.43 18.01 -10.14
C LEU A 7 55.07 18.49 -10.68
N PRO A 8 54.38 17.71 -11.53
CA PRO A 8 53.05 18.06 -11.97
C PRO A 8 52.07 17.83 -10.81
N LEU A 9 51.36 18.88 -10.41
CA LEU A 9 50.25 18.81 -9.48
C LEU A 9 49.05 18.18 -10.22
N VAL A 10 48.85 16.87 -10.06
CA VAL A 10 47.64 16.20 -10.54
C VAL A 10 46.51 16.57 -9.60
N ALA A 11 45.66 17.51 -10.02
CA ALA A 11 44.41 17.79 -9.32
C ALA A 11 43.44 16.62 -9.53
N ALA A 12 43.26 15.80 -8.51
CA ALA A 12 42.18 14.82 -8.47
C ALA A 12 40.86 15.59 -8.39
N PHE A 13 40.13 15.67 -9.49
CA PHE A 13 38.72 16.06 -9.47
C PHE A 13 37.94 14.93 -8.78
N ALA A 14 37.71 15.07 -7.48
CA ALA A 14 36.65 14.31 -6.82
C ALA A 14 35.33 14.79 -7.43
N ALA A 15 34.74 13.95 -8.29
CA ALA A 15 33.37 14.14 -8.70
C ALA A 15 32.52 14.10 -7.42
N VAL A 16 32.03 15.24 -6.97
CA VAL A 16 30.95 15.29 -6.00
C VAL A 16 29.75 14.71 -6.72
N THR A 17 29.50 13.43 -6.54
CA THR A 17 28.20 12.85 -6.82
C THR A 17 27.24 13.55 -5.87
N THR A 18 26.52 14.54 -6.37
CA THR A 18 25.29 14.95 -5.70
C THR A 18 24.46 13.68 -5.67
N ALA A 19 24.33 13.06 -4.48
CA ALA A 19 23.37 11.99 -4.30
C ALA A 19 22.07 12.51 -4.90
N SER A 20 21.57 11.86 -5.95
CA SER A 20 20.28 12.24 -6.50
C SER A 20 19.31 12.17 -5.32
N ASP A 21 18.68 13.29 -5.00
CA ASP A 21 17.73 13.31 -3.89
C ASP A 21 16.56 12.42 -4.32
N LEU A 22 16.59 11.15 -3.88
CA LEU A 22 15.51 10.21 -4.12
C LEU A 22 14.18 10.87 -3.74
N PRO A 23 13.12 10.70 -4.56
CA PRO A 23 11.81 11.25 -4.25
C PRO A 23 11.38 10.89 -2.83
N TYR A 24 10.72 11.82 -2.13
CA TYR A 24 10.26 11.56 -0.77
C TYR A 24 9.29 10.36 -0.69
N SER A 25 8.53 10.10 -1.75
CA SER A 25 7.69 8.90 -1.87
C SER A 25 8.51 7.62 -1.81
N THR A 26 9.62 7.56 -2.55
CA THR A 26 10.58 6.44 -2.51
C THR A 26 11.16 6.26 -1.12
N ARG A 27 11.69 7.35 -0.53
CA ARG A 27 12.27 7.32 0.82
C ARG A 27 11.25 6.89 1.87
N MET A 28 10.00 7.33 1.74
CA MET A 28 8.93 6.97 2.65
C MET A 28 8.61 5.48 2.58
N ILE A 29 8.47 4.91 1.37
CA ILE A 29 8.22 3.46 1.21
C ILE A 29 9.38 2.65 1.79
N GLU A 30 10.64 2.99 1.48
CA GLU A 30 11.82 2.34 2.05
C GLU A 30 11.83 2.41 3.59
N SER A 31 11.47 3.57 4.13
CA SER A 31 11.34 3.80 5.58
C SER A 31 10.25 2.92 6.20
N VAL A 32 9.08 2.84 5.55
CA VAL A 32 7.95 2.00 5.95
C VAL A 32 8.32 0.52 5.95
N MET A 33 8.98 0.05 4.88
CA MET A 33 9.48 -1.31 4.75
C MET A 33 10.45 -1.68 5.87
N SER A 34 11.38 -0.78 6.21
CA SER A 34 12.36 -1.00 7.28
C SER A 34 11.71 -1.23 8.65
N ARG A 35 10.54 -0.62 8.88
CA ARG A 35 9.73 -0.77 10.10
C ARG A 35 8.66 -1.85 10.00
N LYS A 36 8.54 -2.53 8.85
CA LYS A 36 7.52 -3.55 8.57
C LYS A 36 6.08 -3.05 8.73
N GLN A 37 5.82 -1.75 8.50
CA GLN A 37 4.46 -1.21 8.65
C GLN A 37 3.54 -1.77 7.56
N GLY A 38 2.28 -2.05 7.91
CA GLY A 38 1.30 -2.72 7.04
C GLY A 38 1.44 -4.25 7.01
N VAL A 39 2.65 -4.80 7.19
CA VAL A 39 2.88 -6.24 7.37
C VAL A 39 2.69 -6.63 8.84
N VAL A 40 3.29 -5.90 9.77
CA VAL A 40 3.05 -6.08 11.20
C VAL A 40 1.80 -5.28 11.57
N SER A 41 0.78 -5.97 12.08
CA SER A 41 -0.45 -5.32 12.54
C SER A 41 -0.15 -4.29 13.62
N SER A 42 -0.75 -3.11 13.50
CA SER A 42 -0.74 -2.09 14.57
C SER A 42 -1.60 -2.49 15.78
N GLY A 43 -2.44 -3.53 15.65
CA GLY A 43 -3.43 -3.92 16.64
C GLY A 43 -4.66 -3.01 16.68
N ALA A 44 -4.69 -1.95 15.88
CA ALA A 44 -5.84 -1.07 15.76
C ALA A 44 -7.00 -1.77 15.02
N VAL A 45 -8.24 -1.46 15.41
CA VAL A 45 -9.43 -1.93 14.67
C VAL A 45 -9.48 -1.41 13.24
N THR A 46 -8.81 -0.29 12.99
CA THR A 46 -8.65 0.38 11.68
C THR A 46 -7.39 -0.08 10.93
N SER A 47 -6.68 -1.10 11.40
CA SER A 47 -5.41 -1.56 10.78
C SER A 47 -5.56 -1.97 9.31
N THR A 48 -6.76 -2.36 8.88
CA THR A 48 -7.04 -2.62 7.46
C THR A 48 -6.97 -1.37 6.59
N LEU A 49 -7.33 -0.19 7.13
CA LEU A 49 -7.16 1.09 6.44
C LEU A 49 -5.67 1.38 6.25
N GLU A 50 -4.87 1.20 7.30
CA GLU A 50 -3.42 1.45 7.28
C GLU A 50 -2.72 0.57 6.23
N SER A 51 -2.99 -0.73 6.26
CA SER A 51 -2.46 -1.68 5.27
C SER A 51 -2.94 -1.34 3.85
N GLY A 52 -4.24 -1.04 3.67
CA GLY A 52 -4.79 -0.71 2.36
C GLY A 52 -4.22 0.57 1.76
N VAL A 53 -4.17 1.66 2.54
CA VAL A 53 -3.59 2.93 2.08
C VAL A 53 -2.12 2.75 1.70
N LEU A 54 -1.36 1.97 2.46
CA LEU A 54 0.04 1.72 2.14
C LEU A 54 0.19 0.91 0.84
N THR A 55 -0.61 -0.15 0.65
CA THR A 55 -0.61 -0.91 -0.61
C THR A 55 -0.96 0.00 -1.79
N LEU A 56 -1.99 0.85 -1.67
CA LEU A 56 -2.37 1.82 -2.71
C LEU A 56 -1.26 2.83 -3.00
N ALA A 57 -0.57 3.33 -1.97
CA ALA A 57 0.56 4.24 -2.15
C ALA A 57 1.72 3.56 -2.89
N ILE A 58 1.98 2.29 -2.63
CA ILE A 58 2.98 1.50 -3.35
C ILE A 58 2.55 1.29 -4.81
N GLN A 59 1.29 0.90 -5.07
CA GLN A 59 0.78 0.76 -6.44
C GLN A 59 0.88 2.08 -7.22
N SER A 60 0.53 3.20 -6.58
CA SER A 60 0.68 4.54 -7.17
C SER A 60 2.14 4.86 -7.50
N TRP A 61 3.08 4.51 -6.63
CA TRP A 61 4.50 4.65 -6.89
C TRP A 61 4.95 3.78 -8.08
N LEU A 62 4.54 2.50 -8.11
CA LEU A 62 4.87 1.57 -9.19
C LEU A 62 4.37 2.07 -10.54
N ASN A 63 3.18 2.67 -10.58
CA ASN A 63 2.62 3.28 -11.79
C ASN A 63 3.41 4.50 -12.27
N ILE A 64 3.95 5.32 -11.36
CA ILE A 64 4.72 6.52 -11.72
C ILE A 64 6.15 6.17 -12.16
N TYR A 65 6.75 5.14 -11.55
CA TYR A 65 8.15 4.78 -11.72
C TYR A 65 8.33 3.40 -12.41
N SER A 66 7.39 3.00 -13.27
CA SER A 66 7.36 1.67 -13.92
C SER A 66 8.61 1.33 -14.73
N ASP A 67 9.29 2.35 -15.27
CA ASP A 67 10.50 2.21 -16.09
C ASP A 67 11.79 2.54 -15.29
N GLY A 68 11.66 2.59 -13.96
CA GLY A 68 12.73 2.96 -13.04
C GLY A 68 13.67 1.81 -12.67
N ASP A 69 14.24 1.92 -11.48
CA ASP A 69 15.13 0.91 -10.88
C ASP A 69 14.38 -0.42 -10.67
N SER A 70 14.77 -1.45 -11.45
CA SER A 70 14.10 -2.76 -11.47
C SER A 70 14.15 -3.47 -10.13
N ASP A 71 15.24 -3.32 -9.36
CA ASP A 71 15.38 -3.98 -8.07
C ASP A 71 14.46 -3.33 -7.04
N ARG A 72 14.30 -2.01 -7.10
CA ARG A 72 13.36 -1.27 -6.26
C ARG A 72 11.91 -1.60 -6.63
N ILE A 73 11.58 -1.65 -7.92
CA ILE A 73 10.26 -2.06 -8.40
C ILE A 73 9.92 -3.45 -7.85
N ALA A 74 10.79 -4.44 -8.05
CA ALA A 74 10.57 -5.79 -7.55
C ALA A 74 10.41 -5.83 -6.02
N SER A 75 11.24 -5.07 -5.28
CA SER A 75 11.18 -5.00 -3.82
C SER A 75 9.88 -4.37 -3.31
N PHE A 76 9.39 -3.32 -3.96
CA PHE A 76 8.16 -2.63 -3.57
C PHE A 76 6.92 -3.47 -3.93
N THR A 77 6.91 -4.11 -5.11
CA THR A 77 5.87 -5.07 -5.48
C THR A 77 5.78 -6.21 -4.46
N ALA A 78 6.88 -6.87 -4.14
CA ALA A 78 6.89 -7.96 -3.17
C ALA A 78 6.44 -7.51 -1.77
N TYR A 79 6.69 -6.25 -1.40
CA TYR A 79 6.24 -5.71 -0.14
C TYR A 79 4.73 -5.40 -0.13
N ALA A 80 4.17 -4.90 -1.23
CA ALA A 80 2.72 -4.76 -1.40
C ALA A 80 2.02 -6.11 -1.22
N ASP A 81 2.52 -7.16 -1.88
CA ASP A 81 1.99 -8.53 -1.75
C ASP A 81 2.09 -9.05 -0.31
N SER A 82 3.19 -8.72 0.39
CA SER A 82 3.40 -9.10 1.79
C SER A 82 2.42 -8.42 2.73
N ILE A 83 2.05 -7.15 2.49
CA ILE A 83 1.03 -6.44 3.26
C ILE A 83 -0.31 -7.15 3.11
N VAL A 84 -0.72 -7.44 1.86
CA VAL A 84 -2.00 -8.09 1.58
C VAL A 84 -2.03 -9.49 2.19
N THR A 85 -0.99 -10.30 1.94
CA THR A 85 -0.85 -11.65 2.51
C THR A 85 -0.96 -11.63 4.04
N SER A 86 -0.38 -10.63 4.71
CA SER A 86 -0.41 -10.53 6.17
C SER A 86 -1.80 -10.20 6.72
N ILE A 87 -2.56 -9.33 6.04
CA ILE A 87 -3.88 -8.91 6.52
C ILE A 87 -5.01 -9.87 6.12
N SER A 88 -4.87 -10.63 5.03
CA SER A 88 -5.88 -11.58 4.53
C SER A 88 -6.45 -12.52 5.59
N PRO A 89 -5.66 -13.14 6.49
CA PRO A 89 -6.18 -14.02 7.56
C PRO A 89 -7.12 -13.33 8.57
N SER A 90 -7.16 -11.99 8.60
CA SER A 90 -8.11 -11.26 9.44
C SER A 90 -9.56 -11.41 8.95
N PHE A 91 -9.77 -11.69 7.66
CA PHE A 91 -11.08 -11.88 7.04
C PHE A 91 -11.55 -13.33 7.13
N LYS A 92 -11.89 -13.77 8.34
CA LYS A 92 -12.19 -15.19 8.64
C LYS A 92 -13.41 -15.76 7.91
N SER A 93 -14.44 -14.95 7.71
CA SER A 93 -15.67 -15.30 6.97
C SER A 93 -16.37 -14.01 6.51
N PRO A 94 -17.33 -14.09 5.55
CA PRO A 94 -18.06 -12.91 5.10
C PRO A 94 -18.81 -12.22 6.25
N GLU A 95 -19.42 -12.99 7.14
CA GLU A 95 -20.17 -12.50 8.31
C GLU A 95 -19.26 -11.84 9.34
N ALA A 96 -18.05 -12.38 9.53
CA ALA A 96 -17.05 -11.80 10.43
C ALA A 96 -16.51 -10.49 9.85
N ALA A 97 -16.18 -10.48 8.55
CA ALA A 97 -15.69 -9.29 7.86
C ALA A 97 -16.74 -8.17 7.80
N ALA A 98 -18.03 -8.51 7.64
CA ALA A 98 -19.13 -7.54 7.65
C ALA A 98 -19.30 -6.81 9.00
N LYS A 99 -18.71 -7.35 10.08
CA LYS A 99 -18.68 -6.70 11.40
C LYS A 99 -17.45 -5.84 11.62
N MET A 100 -16.46 -5.86 10.74
CA MET A 100 -15.27 -5.00 10.79
C MET A 100 -15.61 -3.59 10.28
N PRO A 101 -14.76 -2.57 10.55
CA PRO A 101 -14.94 -1.26 9.94
C PRO A 101 -14.95 -1.35 8.40
N LEU A 102 -15.62 -0.40 7.74
CA LEU A 102 -15.61 -0.27 6.27
C LEU A 102 -14.19 -0.08 5.70
N ASP A 103 -13.24 0.34 6.55
CA ASP A 103 -11.80 0.38 6.31
C ASP A 103 -11.25 -0.83 5.56
N ARG A 104 -11.79 -2.03 5.80
CA ARG A 104 -11.38 -3.25 5.11
C ARG A 104 -11.49 -3.17 3.59
N LEU A 105 -12.40 -2.33 3.08
CA LEU A 105 -12.62 -2.18 1.64
C LEU A 105 -11.47 -1.44 0.95
N THR A 106 -10.62 -0.73 1.70
CA THR A 106 -9.38 -0.18 1.14
C THR A 106 -8.41 -1.29 0.71
N ILE A 107 -8.41 -2.45 1.37
CA ILE A 107 -7.69 -3.65 0.89
C ILE A 107 -8.32 -4.17 -0.41
N GLY A 108 -9.65 -4.21 -0.46
CA GLY A 108 -10.37 -4.59 -1.69
C GLY A 108 -9.99 -3.69 -2.86
N GLN A 109 -9.92 -2.37 -2.65
CA GLN A 109 -9.50 -1.42 -3.66
C GLN A 109 -8.07 -1.71 -4.13
N ALA A 110 -7.15 -1.94 -3.19
CA ALA A 110 -5.76 -2.25 -3.52
C ALA A 110 -5.63 -3.53 -4.37
N LEU A 111 -6.43 -4.55 -4.08
CA LEU A 111 -6.49 -5.78 -4.86
C LEU A 111 -7.03 -5.56 -6.27
N LEU A 112 -8.05 -4.72 -6.43
CA LEU A 112 -8.56 -4.36 -7.76
C LEU A 112 -7.50 -3.61 -8.57
N ASP A 113 -6.75 -2.69 -7.94
CA ASP A 113 -5.66 -1.96 -8.60
C ASP A 113 -4.48 -2.87 -8.97
N ILE A 114 -4.09 -3.80 -8.09
CA ILE A 114 -3.08 -4.83 -8.41
C ILE A 114 -3.53 -5.65 -9.61
N ASN A 115 -4.78 -6.13 -9.62
CA ASN A 115 -5.31 -6.92 -10.73
C ASN A 115 -5.34 -6.12 -12.05
N ALA A 116 -5.70 -4.83 -11.98
CA ALA A 116 -5.74 -3.96 -13.15
C ALA A 116 -4.34 -3.66 -13.73
N THR A 117 -3.32 -3.58 -12.88
CA THR A 117 -1.95 -3.24 -13.27
C THR A 117 -1.11 -4.45 -13.64
N GLN A 118 -1.21 -5.55 -12.89
CA GLN A 118 -0.41 -6.77 -13.08
C GLN A 118 -1.14 -7.81 -13.93
N GLY A 119 -2.45 -7.69 -14.11
CA GLY A 119 -3.29 -8.58 -14.92
C GLY A 119 -3.67 -9.90 -14.24
N THR A 120 -3.12 -10.18 -13.06
CA THR A 120 -3.45 -11.37 -12.27
C THR A 120 -3.34 -11.08 -10.78
N LEU A 121 -4.13 -11.83 -9.99
CA LEU A 121 -3.98 -11.94 -8.55
C LEU A 121 -3.44 -13.32 -8.19
N THR A 122 -2.73 -13.41 -7.07
CA THR A 122 -2.46 -14.70 -6.44
C THR A 122 -3.77 -15.37 -5.98
N ALA A 123 -3.72 -16.67 -5.69
CA ALA A 123 -4.89 -17.40 -5.19
C ALA A 123 -5.41 -16.82 -3.86
N SER A 124 -4.50 -16.43 -2.95
CA SER A 124 -4.88 -15.85 -1.65
C SER A 124 -5.51 -14.47 -1.79
N GLU A 125 -5.00 -13.65 -2.71
CA GLU A 125 -5.58 -12.34 -3.02
C GLU A 125 -6.95 -12.45 -3.67
N THR A 126 -7.12 -13.41 -4.59
CA THR A 126 -8.41 -13.72 -5.21
C THR A 126 -9.44 -14.14 -4.16
N GLU A 127 -9.06 -15.03 -3.23
CA GLU A 127 -9.91 -15.45 -2.13
C GLU A 127 -10.26 -14.28 -1.20
N THR A 128 -9.29 -13.42 -0.90
CA THR A 128 -9.47 -12.22 -0.08
C THR A 128 -10.46 -11.25 -0.72
N LEU A 129 -10.31 -10.97 -2.01
CA LEU A 129 -11.23 -10.09 -2.74
C LEU A 129 -12.65 -10.67 -2.76
N SER A 130 -12.79 -11.98 -2.99
CA SER A 130 -14.08 -12.68 -2.94
C SER A 130 -14.74 -12.60 -1.56
N MET A 131 -13.95 -12.76 -0.50
CA MET A 131 -14.37 -12.63 0.90
C MET A 131 -14.91 -11.23 1.20
N LEU A 132 -14.17 -10.19 0.77
CA LEU A 132 -14.56 -8.79 0.97
C LEU A 132 -15.85 -8.44 0.20
N ASN A 133 -15.97 -8.89 -1.05
CA ASN A 133 -17.19 -8.75 -1.85
C ASN A 133 -18.40 -9.36 -1.15
N SER A 134 -18.27 -10.59 -0.67
CA SER A 134 -19.33 -11.29 0.05
C SER A 134 -19.69 -10.59 1.36
N SER A 135 -18.71 -10.02 2.07
CA SER A 135 -18.93 -9.27 3.31
C SER A 135 -19.72 -7.99 3.10
N LEU A 136 -19.58 -7.33 1.95
CA LEU A 136 -20.24 -6.05 1.68
C LEU A 136 -21.76 -6.21 1.53
N VAL A 137 -22.21 -7.32 0.94
CA VAL A 137 -23.64 -7.65 0.82
C VAL A 137 -24.29 -7.79 2.20
N LEU A 138 -23.53 -8.24 3.19
CA LEU A 138 -23.97 -8.47 4.57
C LEU A 138 -23.82 -7.24 5.46
N GLN A 139 -23.26 -6.14 4.96
CA GLN A 139 -23.02 -4.94 5.75
C GLN A 139 -24.34 -4.28 6.16
N ASN A 140 -24.49 -3.99 7.46
CA ASN A 140 -25.65 -3.31 8.00
C ASN A 140 -25.86 -1.94 7.37
N ARG A 141 -27.12 -1.54 7.23
CA ARG A 141 -27.53 -0.26 6.63
C ARG A 141 -28.42 0.54 7.56
N ASN A 142 -28.41 1.86 7.39
CA ASN A 142 -29.33 2.77 8.05
C ASN A 142 -30.64 2.93 7.25
N GLN A 143 -31.58 3.71 7.79
CA GLN A 143 -32.88 3.97 7.16
C GLN A 143 -32.80 4.64 5.78
N TYR A 144 -31.66 5.25 5.44
CA TYR A 144 -31.39 5.89 4.15
C TYR A 144 -30.55 4.99 3.23
N ASN A 145 -30.46 3.69 3.55
CA ASN A 145 -29.67 2.69 2.83
C ASN A 145 -28.15 2.94 2.86
N GLY A 146 -27.66 3.87 3.68
CA GLY A 146 -26.24 4.11 3.91
C GLY A 146 -25.63 3.02 4.79
N PHE A 147 -24.41 2.59 4.48
CA PHE A 147 -23.74 1.57 5.28
C PHE A 147 -23.36 2.09 6.66
N TRP A 148 -23.47 1.22 7.67
CA TRP A 148 -22.84 1.46 8.96
C TRP A 148 -21.33 1.42 8.77
N TYR A 149 -20.63 2.37 9.38
CA TYR A 149 -19.16 2.40 9.35
C TYR A 149 -18.56 1.17 10.04
N TYR A 150 -19.04 0.84 11.24
CA TYR A 150 -18.52 -0.24 12.09
C TYR A 150 -19.64 -0.70 13.04
N VAL A 151 -19.33 -0.97 14.31
CA VAL A 151 -20.29 -1.30 15.37
C VAL A 151 -21.21 -0.14 15.76
N TYR A 152 -21.06 1.03 15.15
CA TYR A 152 -21.87 2.21 15.42
C TYR A 152 -23.19 2.15 14.63
N PRO A 153 -24.32 1.83 15.28
CA PRO A 153 -25.57 1.61 14.58
C PRO A 153 -26.06 2.88 13.90
N TYR A 154 -26.49 2.74 12.65
CA TYR A 154 -27.07 3.78 11.79
C TYR A 154 -26.12 4.89 11.31
N TRP A 155 -24.85 4.89 11.71
CA TRP A 155 -23.90 5.95 11.35
C TRP A 155 -23.04 5.59 10.15
N SER A 156 -23.06 6.46 9.14
CA SER A 156 -22.15 6.45 8.00
C SER A 156 -21.08 7.53 8.20
N TYR A 157 -19.85 7.12 8.52
CA TYR A 157 -18.72 8.02 8.74
C TYR A 157 -18.03 8.35 7.41
N LEU A 158 -17.40 9.52 7.32
CA LEU A 158 -16.65 9.94 6.13
C LEU A 158 -15.44 9.03 5.86
N ASP A 159 -14.78 8.55 6.91
CA ASP A 159 -13.69 7.57 6.86
C ASP A 159 -14.13 6.31 6.10
N GLY A 160 -15.34 5.83 6.39
CA GLY A 160 -15.95 4.71 5.66
C GLY A 160 -16.24 5.01 4.20
N ALA A 161 -16.57 6.26 3.86
CA ALA A 161 -16.78 6.67 2.46
C ALA A 161 -15.46 6.67 1.67
N VAL A 162 -14.34 7.04 2.29
CA VAL A 162 -13.00 6.98 1.67
C VAL A 162 -12.60 5.54 1.31
N SER A 163 -13.01 4.56 2.11
CA SER A 163 -12.75 3.13 1.80
C SER A 163 -13.77 2.56 0.82
N PHE A 164 -15.06 2.85 1.01
CA PHE A 164 -16.15 2.23 0.26
C PHE A 164 -16.30 2.78 -1.17
N LEU A 165 -16.26 4.10 -1.35
CA LEU A 165 -16.59 4.71 -2.65
C LEU A 165 -15.57 4.36 -3.74
N PRO A 166 -14.24 4.46 -3.50
CA PRO A 166 -13.26 4.02 -4.49
C PRO A 166 -13.41 2.53 -4.80
N TYR A 167 -13.58 1.69 -3.78
CA TYR A 167 -13.76 0.24 -3.94
C TYR A 167 -14.90 -0.13 -4.88
N MET A 168 -16.01 0.61 -4.84
CA MET A 168 -17.15 0.39 -5.73
C MET A 168 -16.98 0.97 -7.13
N ALA A 169 -16.00 1.84 -7.34
CA ALA A 169 -15.75 2.53 -8.60
C ALA A 169 -14.66 1.85 -9.45
N ALA A 170 -13.86 0.96 -8.84
CA ALA A 170 -12.77 0.23 -9.48
C ALA A 170 -13.24 -0.95 -10.33
#